data_AF-A0A519Z1V9-F1
#
_entry.id   AF-A0A519Z1V9-F1
#
_cell.length_a   1.000
_cell.length_b   1.000
_cell.length_c   1.000
_cell.angle_alpha   90.00
_cell.angle_beta   90.00
_cell.angle_gamma   90.00
#
_symmetry.space_group_name_H-M   'P 1'
#
loop_
_entity.id
_entity.type
_entity.pdbx_description
1 polymer ?
#
loop_
_entity_poly.entity_id
_entity_poly.type
_entity_poly.pdbx_seq_one_letter_code
_entity_poly.pdbx_strand_id
1 'polypeptide(L)'
;MSVSSSVGQRFSQLIQQLGMSKNAFAMSLDKTATVIQHLVDERNKPGFDLMNKVFEVYPNVSVDWLLRGYGPMLRDSPGPVLAAVATPPATAAGALPQPRGVPATPVFPEPLFTVSVAS
;
A
#
# COMPACT_ATOMS: atom_id res chain seq x y z
N MET A 1 25.16 1.39 -16.19
CA MET A 1 24.47 1.26 -14.89
C MET A 1 23.31 0.31 -15.14
N SER A 2 23.45 -0.96 -14.74
CA SER A 2 22.52 -2.01 -15.18
C SER A 2 21.14 -1.78 -14.55
N VAL A 3 20.15 -1.54 -15.38
CA VAL A 3 18.75 -1.41 -14.96
C VAL A 3 18.25 -2.80 -14.55
N SER A 4 17.91 -2.95 -13.28
CA SER A 4 17.47 -4.20 -12.64
C SER A 4 16.07 -4.60 -13.15
N SER A 5 16.02 -5.33 -14.26
CA SER A 5 14.77 -5.67 -14.94
C SER A 5 13.95 -6.77 -14.25
N SER A 6 14.52 -7.58 -13.35
CA SER A 6 13.81 -8.68 -12.67
C SER A 6 13.60 -8.46 -11.17
N VAL A 7 12.53 -9.05 -10.63
CA VAL A 7 12.20 -8.97 -9.20
C VAL A 7 13.26 -9.67 -8.34
N GLY A 8 13.82 -10.79 -8.80
CA GLY A 8 14.91 -11.48 -8.10
C GLY A 8 16.19 -10.65 -7.97
N GLN A 9 16.52 -9.83 -8.98
CA GLN A 9 17.64 -8.89 -8.87
C GLN A 9 17.36 -7.78 -7.86
N ARG A 10 16.12 -7.29 -7.78
CA ARG A 10 15.71 -6.29 -6.78
C ARG A 10 15.78 -6.84 -5.36
N PHE A 11 15.35 -8.09 -5.16
CA PHE A 11 15.57 -8.78 -3.87
C PHE A 11 17.05 -8.89 -3.54
N SER A 12 17.89 -9.22 -4.52
CA SER A 12 19.34 -9.28 -4.29
C SER A 12 19.92 -7.91 -3.91
N GLN A 13 19.46 -6.83 -4.52
CA GLN A 13 19.84 -5.46 -4.13
C GLN A 13 19.34 -5.08 -2.74
N LEU A 14 18.10 -5.46 -2.41
CA LEU A 14 17.54 -5.22 -1.09
C LEU A 14 18.38 -5.91 -0.02
N ILE A 15 18.68 -7.20 -0.20
CA ILE A 15 19.50 -7.99 0.72
C ILE A 15 20.89 -7.35 0.92
N GLN A 16 21.50 -6.85 -0.17
CA GLN A 16 22.77 -6.11 -0.10
C GLN A 16 22.66 -4.81 0.71
N GLN A 17 21.58 -4.06 0.54
CA GLN A 17 21.36 -2.81 1.30
C GLN A 17 21.14 -3.07 2.78
N LEU A 18 20.52 -4.18 3.14
CA LEU A 18 20.36 -4.56 4.55
C LEU A 18 21.64 -5.19 5.13
N GLY A 19 22.68 -5.42 4.33
CA GLY A 19 23.97 -5.93 4.81
C GLY A 19 23.94 -7.38 5.32
N MET A 20 22.96 -8.17 4.88
CA MET A 20 22.78 -9.57 5.32
C MET A 20 22.93 -10.57 4.18
N SER A 21 23.11 -11.85 4.52
CA SER A 21 23.19 -12.92 3.53
C SER A 21 21.80 -13.37 3.08
N LYS A 22 21.70 -14.01 1.90
CA LYS A 22 20.44 -14.57 1.37
C LYS A 22 19.79 -15.56 2.36
N ASN A 23 20.60 -16.35 3.07
CA ASN A 23 20.11 -17.27 4.10
C ASN A 23 19.54 -16.53 5.31
N ALA A 24 20.23 -15.51 5.80
CA ALA A 24 19.74 -14.71 6.93
C ALA A 24 18.43 -13.98 6.59
N PHE A 25 18.32 -13.46 5.37
CA PHE A 25 17.09 -12.86 4.87
C PHE A 25 15.94 -13.87 4.72
N ALA A 26 16.24 -15.10 4.28
CA ALA A 26 15.23 -16.15 4.24
C ALA A 26 14.71 -16.47 5.65
N MET A 27 15.63 -16.60 6.62
CA MET A 27 15.28 -16.86 8.02
C MET A 27 14.47 -15.73 8.65
N SER A 28 14.75 -14.46 8.35
CA SER A 28 13.98 -13.33 8.90
C SER A 28 12.54 -13.29 8.39
N LEU A 29 12.29 -13.86 7.20
CA LEU A 29 10.96 -13.96 6.59
C LEU A 29 10.24 -15.27 6.92
N ASP A 30 10.85 -16.13 7.73
CA ASP A 30 10.39 -17.50 8.00
C ASP A 30 10.22 -18.31 6.69
N LYS A 31 11.21 -18.18 5.80
CA LYS A 31 11.27 -18.87 4.50
C LYS A 31 12.56 -19.65 4.34
N THR A 32 12.52 -20.64 3.45
CA THR A 32 13.69 -21.46 3.12
C THR A 32 14.56 -20.75 2.08
N ALA A 33 15.89 -20.92 2.19
CA ALA A 33 16.85 -20.44 1.20
C ALA A 33 16.53 -20.91 -0.24
N THR A 34 15.91 -22.08 -0.39
CA THR A 34 15.38 -22.60 -1.65
C THR A 34 14.40 -21.64 -2.32
N VAL A 35 13.52 -20.99 -1.56
CA VAL A 35 12.56 -20.00 -2.09
C VAL A 35 13.28 -18.78 -2.64
N ILE A 36 14.32 -18.32 -1.95
CA ILE A 36 15.16 -17.20 -2.42
C ILE A 36 16.01 -17.59 -3.63
N GLN A 37 16.48 -18.84 -3.69
CA GLN A 37 17.22 -19.33 -4.87
C GLN A 37 16.29 -19.43 -6.08
N HIS A 38 15.10 -20.01 -5.91
CA HIS A 38 14.06 -20.08 -6.95
C HIS A 38 13.66 -18.69 -7.44
N LEU A 39 13.59 -17.70 -6.55
CA LEU A 39 13.32 -16.31 -6.91
C LEU A 39 14.39 -15.69 -7.83
N VAL A 40 15.65 -16.14 -7.71
CA VAL A 40 16.80 -15.62 -8.47
C VAL A 40 17.03 -16.41 -9.75
N ASP A 41 16.85 -17.73 -9.71
CA ASP A 41 17.05 -18.67 -10.83
C ASP A 41 15.82 -18.80 -11.73
N GLU A 42 14.63 -18.88 -11.15
CA GLU A 42 13.40 -19.04 -11.91
C GLU A 42 12.90 -17.66 -12.34
N ARG A 43 12.66 -17.50 -13.65
CA ARG A 43 12.02 -16.33 -14.28
C ARG A 43 10.54 -16.15 -13.83
N ASN A 44 10.18 -16.63 -12.65
CA ASN A 44 8.80 -16.82 -12.19
C ASN A 44 8.42 -15.85 -11.07
N LYS A 45 7.11 -15.60 -10.95
CA LYS A 45 6.53 -14.69 -9.96
C LYS A 45 6.95 -15.10 -8.55
N PRO A 46 7.46 -14.18 -7.72
CA PRO A 46 7.64 -14.45 -6.30
C PRO A 46 6.30 -14.90 -5.70
N GLY A 47 6.32 -15.90 -4.83
CA GLY A 47 5.12 -16.31 -4.10
C GLY A 47 4.57 -15.11 -3.31
N PHE A 48 3.27 -14.86 -3.41
CA PHE A 48 2.59 -13.74 -2.74
C PHE A 48 2.90 -13.67 -1.24
N ASP A 49 3.03 -14.84 -0.61
CA ASP A 49 3.37 -15.00 0.80
C ASP A 49 4.74 -14.39 1.17
N LEU A 50 5.74 -14.55 0.30
CA LEU A 50 7.07 -13.93 0.50
C LEU A 50 6.98 -12.41 0.44
N MET A 51 6.20 -11.86 -0.50
CA MET A 51 6.02 -10.41 -0.61
C MET A 51 5.36 -9.84 0.64
N ASN A 52 4.26 -10.44 1.10
CA ASN A 52 3.59 -9.98 2.32
C ASN A 52 4.54 -9.98 3.51
N LYS A 53 5.31 -11.05 3.71
CA LYS A 53 6.27 -11.10 4.82
C LYS A 53 7.35 -10.04 4.70
N VAL A 54 7.84 -9.74 3.49
CA VAL A 54 8.79 -8.63 3.30
C VAL A 54 8.19 -7.30 3.72
N PHE A 55 6.93 -7.02 3.38
CA PHE A 55 6.29 -5.76 3.76
C PHE A 55 5.94 -5.70 5.24
N GLU A 56 5.66 -6.84 5.88
CA GLU A 56 5.46 -6.92 7.33
C GLU A 56 6.77 -6.71 8.10
N VAL A 57 7.88 -7.33 7.68
CA VAL A 57 9.17 -7.26 8.37
C VAL A 57 9.92 -5.97 8.03
N TYR A 58 9.79 -5.49 6.80
CA TYR A 58 10.49 -4.31 6.28
C TYR A 58 9.48 -3.28 5.74
N PRO A 59 8.72 -2.59 6.60
CA PRO A 59 7.78 -1.53 6.19
C PRO A 59 8.48 -0.33 5.52
N ASN A 60 9.80 -0.25 5.70
CA ASN A 60 10.66 0.77 5.11
C ASN A 60 10.85 0.55 3.60
N VAL A 61 10.53 -0.64 3.08
CA VAL A 61 10.73 -1.01 1.67
C VAL A 61 9.53 -0.56 0.85
N SER A 62 9.78 0.07 -0.30
CA SER A 62 8.73 0.46 -1.21
C SER A 62 8.16 -0.74 -1.99
N VAL A 63 6.85 -0.98 -1.84
CA VAL A 63 6.10 -1.99 -2.60
C VAL A 63 6.23 -1.74 -4.11
N ASP A 64 6.12 -0.49 -4.53
CA ASP A 64 6.16 -0.09 -5.94
C ASP A 64 7.53 -0.36 -6.57
N TRP A 65 8.59 -0.13 -5.80
CA TRP A 65 9.95 -0.44 -6.23
C TRP A 65 10.20 -1.94 -6.32
N LEU A 66 9.79 -2.72 -5.32
CA LEU A 66 10.04 -4.15 -5.31
C LEU A 66 9.27 -4.87 -6.44
N LEU A 67 7.98 -4.55 -6.61
CA LEU A 67 7.12 -5.18 -7.60
C LEU A 67 7.34 -4.63 -9.02
N ARG A 68 7.27 -3.30 -9.18
CA ARG A 68 7.29 -2.67 -10.50
C ARG A 68 8.65 -2.09 -10.88
N GLY A 69 9.48 -1.76 -9.90
CA GLY A 69 10.80 -1.15 -10.13
C GLY A 69 10.74 0.36 -10.29
N TYR A 70 9.62 0.95 -9.90
CA TYR A 70 9.43 2.39 -9.97
C TYR A 70 9.67 3.02 -8.60
N GLY A 71 10.25 4.23 -8.60
CA GLY A 71 10.51 5.00 -7.40
C GLY A 71 11.74 4.56 -6.59
N PRO A 72 11.90 5.11 -5.38
CA PRO A 72 13.03 4.80 -4.49
C PRO A 72 12.87 3.44 -3.79
N MET A 73 13.99 2.77 -3.51
CA MET A 73 14.02 1.46 -2.85
C MET A 73 13.48 1.52 -1.41
N LEU A 74 13.94 2.50 -0.64
CA LEU A 74 13.55 2.73 0.74
C LEU A 74 12.69 3.98 0.83
N ARG A 75 11.65 3.92 1.64
CA ARG A 75 10.82 5.07 2.01
C ARG A 75 11.51 5.74 3.19
N ASP A 76 12.35 6.74 2.91
CA ASP A 76 13.12 7.51 3.92
C ASP A 76 12.26 8.44 4.81
N SER A 77 10.96 8.16 4.94
CA SER A 77 10.12 8.90 5.89
C SER A 77 8.93 8.07 6.37
N PRO A 78 8.82 7.81 7.68
CA PRO A 78 7.54 7.56 8.32
C PRO A 78 6.76 8.88 8.40
N GLY A 79 6.38 9.41 7.24
CA GLY A 79 5.61 10.63 7.12
C GLY A 79 4.43 10.37 6.19
N PRO A 80 3.18 10.55 6.65
CA PRO A 80 2.06 10.57 5.73
C PRO A 80 2.26 11.81 4.86
N VAL A 81 2.82 11.63 3.66
CA VAL A 81 2.77 12.67 2.63
C VAL A 81 1.37 12.71 2.05
N LEU A 82 0.45 13.18 2.89
CA LEU A 82 -0.57 14.13 2.52
C LEU A 82 0.15 15.44 2.15
N ALA A 83 0.89 15.43 1.04
CA ALA A 83 1.46 16.61 0.39
C ALA A 83 0.83 16.62 -1.01
N ALA A 84 -0.35 17.21 -1.24
CA ALA A 84 -0.71 18.57 -0.84
C ALA A 84 0.44 19.55 -1.10
N VAL A 85 1.02 19.48 -2.29
CA VAL A 85 1.75 20.61 -2.89
C VAL A 85 1.08 20.92 -4.23
N ALA A 86 0.01 21.70 -4.14
CA ALA A 86 -0.40 22.63 -5.18
C ALA A 86 -1.17 23.79 -4.54
N THR A 87 -0.47 24.56 -3.70
CA THR A 87 -0.75 25.99 -3.53
C THR A 87 0.59 26.67 -3.29
N PRO A 88 0.86 27.78 -3.99
CA PRO A 88 0.45 29.08 -3.44
C PRO A 88 0.11 30.12 -4.56
N PRO A 89 -0.12 31.43 -4.26
CA PRO A 89 -1.03 32.03 -3.28
C PRO A 89 -1.88 33.19 -3.88
N ALA A 90 -2.78 33.73 -3.05
CA ALA A 90 -3.30 35.11 -3.04
C ALA A 90 -4.52 35.52 -3.91
N THR A 91 -5.45 36.20 -3.20
CA THR A 91 -6.51 37.11 -3.67
C THR A 91 -7.83 36.49 -4.16
N ALA A 92 -8.77 36.34 -3.22
CA ALA A 92 -9.95 37.22 -3.20
C ALA A 92 -10.71 37.01 -1.88
N ALA A 93 -10.54 37.96 -0.97
CA ALA A 93 -11.52 38.24 0.06
C ALA A 93 -12.85 38.58 -0.62
N GLY A 94 -13.95 37.97 -0.19
CA GLY A 94 -15.26 38.33 -0.74
C GLY A 94 -16.39 37.41 -0.32
N ALA A 95 -16.93 37.68 0.86
CA ALA A 95 -18.35 37.53 1.20
C ALA A 95 -18.98 36.12 1.20
N LEU A 96 -19.22 35.65 2.43
CA LEU A 96 -20.44 34.89 2.75
C LEU A 96 -21.67 35.66 2.27
N PRO A 97 -22.65 34.96 1.68
CA PRO A 97 -23.93 34.89 2.36
C PRO A 97 -24.45 33.46 2.41
N GLN A 98 -24.85 33.05 3.62
CA GLN A 98 -25.69 31.88 3.84
C GLN A 98 -27.09 32.15 3.26
N PRO A 99 -27.70 31.25 2.48
CA PRO A 99 -29.15 31.23 2.34
C PRO A 99 -29.74 30.41 3.50
N ARG A 100 -30.31 31.14 4.46
CA ARG A 100 -31.35 30.68 5.35
C ARG A 100 -32.56 30.21 4.52
N GLY A 101 -33.06 29.02 4.79
CA GLY A 101 -34.34 28.53 4.25
C GLY A 101 -34.57 27.05 4.59
N VAL A 102 -34.79 26.74 5.88
CA VAL A 102 -36.06 26.25 6.48
C VAL A 102 -36.41 24.78 6.19
N PRO A 103 -37.03 24.10 7.16
CA PRO A 103 -37.01 22.65 7.32
C PRO A 103 -38.15 21.99 6.56
N ALA A 104 -37.94 20.77 6.06
CA ALA A 104 -39.03 19.96 5.53
C ALA A 104 -38.83 18.49 5.88
N THR A 105 -39.09 18.15 7.14
CA THR A 105 -39.61 16.83 7.48
C THR A 105 -41.13 16.88 7.33
N PRO A 106 -41.69 16.09 6.42
CA PRO A 106 -42.96 15.43 6.70
C PRO A 106 -42.67 13.96 7.02
N VAL A 107 -42.97 13.64 8.27
CA VAL A 107 -43.17 12.32 8.86
C VAL A 107 -44.06 11.47 7.94
N PHE A 108 -43.65 10.22 7.69
CA PHE A 108 -44.57 9.17 7.28
C PHE A 108 -44.49 8.01 8.29
N PRO A 109 -45.64 7.48 8.74
CA PRO A 109 -45.72 6.51 9.83
C PRO A 109 -45.24 5.11 9.42
N GLU A 110 -44.55 4.44 10.34
CA GLU A 110 -44.34 3.00 10.31
C GLU A 110 -45.68 2.26 10.24
N PRO A 111 -45.86 1.26 9.37
CA PRO A 111 -46.77 0.17 9.66
C PRO A 111 -46.03 -0.85 10.55
N LEU A 112 -46.32 -0.78 11.85
CA LEU A 112 -46.15 -1.91 12.76
C LEU A 112 -47.22 -2.97 12.44
N PHE A 113 -46.80 -4.25 12.46
CA PHE A 113 -47.64 -5.46 12.42
C PHE A 113 -48.20 -5.84 11.03
N THR A 114 -48.32 -7.11 10.61
CA THR A 114 -48.44 -8.41 11.30
C THR A 114 -47.88 -9.56 10.43
N VAL A 115 -47.31 -10.57 11.11
CA VAL A 115 -47.33 -12.02 10.82
C VAL A 115 -48.53 -12.50 9.97
N SER A 116 -48.34 -13.43 9.00
CA SER A 116 -48.83 -14.83 9.03
C SER A 116 -48.94 -15.52 7.64
N VAL A 117 -48.22 -16.64 7.52
CA VAL A 117 -48.54 -17.99 6.97
C VAL A 117 -49.46 -18.24 5.74
N ALA A 118 -49.07 -19.30 5.00
CA ALA A 118 -49.83 -20.14 4.06
C ALA A 118 -50.12 -19.52 2.68
N SER A 119 -49.90 -20.20 1.55
CA SER A 119 -50.07 -21.64 1.28
C SER A 119 -49.21 -22.11 0.11
#